data_AF-D8M6W0-F1
#
_entry.id   AF-D8M6W0-F1
#
_cell.length_a   1.000
_cell.length_b   1.000
_cell.length_c   1.000
_cell.angle_alpha   90.00
_cell.angle_beta   90.00
_cell.angle_gamma   90.00
#
_symmetry.space_group_name_H-M   'P 1'
#
loop_
_entity.id
_entity.type
_entity.pdbx_description
1 polymer ?
#
loop_
_entity_poly.entity_id
_entity_poly.type
_entity_poly.pdbx_seq_one_letter_code
_entity_poly.pdbx_strand_id
1 'polypeptide(L)'
;MGWMCCFRRSSHNRIIHRYESIYPEQYEYMQQLKQVLETSEQKGHALLEMPTGTGKTVCIFALYLAMKHSYPDLGKLIYCTRTIAELKQCMEELKRVVAFRKSKLEYRYRSILGVCLSSRRNLCIHPKIDCINPDTRVDISSFNSICNCECCIAN
;
A
#
# COMPACT_ATOMS: atom_id res chain seq x y z
N MET A 1 -5.99 18.82 -26.42
CA MET A 1 -4.63 19.08 -25.89
C MET A 1 -4.62 18.65 -24.44
N GLY A 2 -4.08 17.47 -24.14
CA GLY A 2 -4.08 16.92 -22.78
C GLY A 2 -2.81 16.13 -22.60
N TRP A 3 -1.89 16.70 -21.82
CA TRP A 3 -0.56 16.16 -21.57
C TRP A 3 -0.71 14.91 -20.69
N MET A 4 -0.89 13.78 -21.34
CA MET A 4 -0.70 12.47 -20.73
C MET A 4 0.81 12.31 -20.60
N CYS A 5 1.35 12.28 -19.38
CA CYS A 5 2.73 11.87 -19.12
C CYS A 5 2.92 10.43 -19.62
N CYS A 6 3.16 10.33 -20.92
CA CYS A 6 3.46 9.14 -21.66
C CYS A 6 4.97 8.96 -21.48
N PHE A 7 5.36 7.94 -20.73
CA PHE A 7 6.75 7.54 -20.54
C PHE A 7 7.33 7.13 -21.92
N ARG A 8 7.72 8.10 -22.75
CA ARG A 8 8.10 7.88 -24.15
C ARG A 8 9.61 7.73 -24.28
N ARG A 9 10.09 6.52 -23.95
CA ARG A 9 11.08 5.76 -24.73
C ARG A 9 11.14 4.32 -24.16
N SER A 10 10.96 3.34 -25.04
CA SER A 10 10.85 1.89 -24.85
C SER A 10 9.46 1.31 -24.52
N SER A 11 9.07 0.37 -25.38
CA SER A 11 7.71 0.04 -25.79
C SER A 11 6.91 -0.89 -24.87
N HIS A 12 7.15 -0.95 -23.56
CA HIS A 12 6.50 -2.01 -22.74
C HIS A 12 5.88 -1.63 -21.39
N ASN A 13 5.92 -0.39 -20.90
CA ASN A 13 5.22 -0.07 -19.64
C ASN A 13 4.76 1.39 -19.52
N ARG A 14 3.45 1.65 -19.70
CA ARG A 14 2.85 2.96 -19.41
C ARG A 14 2.62 3.10 -17.91
N ILE A 15 3.45 3.90 -17.25
CA ILE A 15 3.22 4.26 -15.83
C ILE A 15 2.19 5.38 -15.79
N ILE A 16 0.96 5.04 -15.38
CA ILE A 16 -0.12 6.00 -15.22
C ILE A 16 0.04 6.68 -13.86
N HIS A 17 0.60 7.88 -13.89
CA HIS A 17 0.81 8.72 -12.72
C HIS A 17 -0.29 9.78 -12.62
N ARG A 18 -0.69 10.12 -11.38
CA ARG A 18 -1.81 11.02 -11.10
C ARG A 18 -1.50 12.49 -11.39
N TYR A 19 -0.25 12.90 -11.17
CA TYR A 19 0.14 14.30 -11.27
C TYR A 19 0.53 14.69 -12.69
N GLU A 20 0.14 15.92 -13.06
CA GLU A 20 0.32 16.52 -14.39
C GLU A 20 1.80 16.80 -14.72
N SER A 21 2.64 16.90 -13.69
CA SER A 21 4.09 16.93 -13.79
C SER A 21 4.72 16.12 -12.64
N ILE A 22 5.85 15.50 -12.92
CA ILE A 22 6.66 14.73 -11.96
C ILE A 22 7.98 15.47 -11.82
N TYR A 23 8.49 15.62 -10.60
CA TYR A 23 9.81 16.20 -10.37
C TYR A 23 10.89 15.29 -10.99
N PRO A 24 11.98 15.83 -11.56
CA PRO A 24 13.04 15.02 -12.15
C PRO A 24 13.64 14.01 -11.16
N GLU A 25 13.77 14.39 -9.90
CA GLU A 25 14.27 13.52 -8.82
C GLU A 25 13.29 12.36 -8.52
N GLN A 26 11.98 12.62 -8.59
CA GLN A 26 10.97 11.56 -8.45
C GLN A 26 11.03 10.59 -9.63
N TYR A 27 11.29 11.08 -10.83
CA TYR A 27 11.41 10.27 -12.03
C TYR A 27 12.62 9.33 -11.94
N GLU A 28 13.77 9.84 -11.53
CA GLU A 28 14.98 9.03 -11.31
C GLU A 28 14.73 7.92 -10.28
N TYR A 29 14.09 8.25 -9.15
CA TYR A 29 13.71 7.27 -8.15
C TYR A 29 12.78 6.18 -8.70
N MET A 30 11.81 6.56 -9.52
CA MET A 30 10.90 5.59 -10.16
C MET A 30 11.64 4.67 -11.14
N GLN A 31 12.65 5.16 -11.85
CA GLN A 31 13.47 4.33 -12.74
C GLN A 31 14.31 3.33 -11.94
N GLN A 32 14.97 3.79 -10.88
CA GLN A 32 15.75 2.91 -9.99
C GLN A 32 14.86 1.84 -9.34
N LEU A 33 13.70 2.24 -8.82
CA LEU A 33 12.74 1.29 -8.23
C LEU A 33 12.21 0.30 -9.26
N LYS A 34 11.94 0.73 -10.49
CA LYS A 34 11.52 -0.15 -11.58
C LYS A 34 12.59 -1.18 -11.89
N GLN A 35 13.86 -0.78 -11.98
CA GLN A 35 14.97 -1.68 -12.23
C GLN A 35 15.10 -2.74 -11.14
N VAL A 36 14.96 -2.36 -9.86
CA VAL A 36 14.95 -3.29 -8.73
C VAL A 36 13.81 -4.31 -8.83
N LEU A 37 12.61 -3.86 -9.22
CA LEU A 37 11.45 -4.73 -9.36
C LEU A 37 11.54 -5.66 -10.58
N GLU A 38 12.10 -5.19 -11.71
CA GLU A 38 12.28 -6.00 -12.92
C GLU A 38 13.43 -7.01 -12.80
N THR A 39 14.50 -6.67 -12.07
CA THR A 39 15.67 -7.55 -11.86
C THR A 39 15.37 -8.69 -10.87
N SER A 40 14.15 -8.78 -10.34
CA SER A 40 13.76 -9.71 -9.27
C SER A 40 13.82 -11.21 -9.62
N GLU A 41 14.22 -11.59 -10.84
CA GLU A 41 14.74 -12.95 -11.12
C GLU A 41 16.02 -13.26 -10.31
N GLN A 42 16.75 -12.24 -9.84
CA GLN A 42 17.77 -12.34 -8.80
C GLN A 42 17.27 -11.61 -7.54
N LYS A 43 17.05 -12.36 -6.46
CA LYS A 43 16.55 -11.86 -5.16
C LYS A 43 17.58 -10.91 -4.50
N GLY A 44 17.58 -9.65 -4.90
CA GLY A 44 18.43 -8.59 -4.34
C GLY A 44 17.67 -7.67 -3.38
N HIS A 45 18.38 -7.12 -2.39
CA HIS A 45 17.89 -6.01 -1.57
C HIS A 45 18.40 -4.70 -2.14
N ALA A 46 17.58 -3.65 -2.11
CA ALA A 46 17.98 -2.31 -2.54
C ALA A 46 17.69 -1.31 -1.42
N LEU A 47 18.63 -0.39 -1.22
CA LEU A 47 18.45 0.79 -0.38
C LEU A 47 18.20 1.98 -1.30
N LEU A 48 17.03 2.61 -1.17
CA LEU A 48 16.64 3.75 -1.98
C LEU A 48 16.28 4.91 -1.05
N GLU A 49 17.01 6.01 -1.13
CA GLU A 49 16.74 7.22 -0.34
C GLU A 49 15.94 8.23 -1.15
N MET A 50 14.93 8.83 -0.51
CA MET A 50 14.16 9.94 -1.05
C MET A 50 14.02 11.05 -0.02
N PRO A 51 14.22 12.33 -0.41
CA PRO A 51 14.00 13.46 0.49
C PRO A 51 12.54 13.51 0.95
N THR A 52 12.32 14.02 2.16
CA THR A 52 10.97 14.16 2.74
C THR A 52 10.13 15.19 1.97
N GLY A 53 8.79 15.05 2.02
CA GLY A 53 7.87 15.99 1.36
C GLY A 53 7.65 15.78 -0.15
N THR A 54 8.39 14.88 -0.80
CA THR A 54 8.34 14.65 -2.26
C THR A 54 7.36 13.56 -2.70
N GLY A 55 6.36 13.20 -1.90
CA GLY A 55 5.33 12.24 -2.32
C GLY A 55 5.82 10.81 -2.59
N LYS A 56 6.91 10.37 -1.95
CA LYS A 56 7.52 9.02 -2.10
C LYS A 56 6.50 7.88 -2.15
N THR A 57 5.51 7.91 -1.26
CA THR A 57 4.48 6.89 -1.11
C THR A 57 3.60 6.77 -2.35
N VAL A 58 3.20 7.92 -2.93
CA VAL A 58 2.36 7.94 -4.13
C VAL A 58 3.15 7.42 -5.33
N CYS A 59 4.43 7.77 -5.46
CA CYS A 59 5.30 7.27 -6.51
C CYS A 59 5.45 5.74 -6.46
N ILE A 60 5.71 5.19 -5.27
CA ILE A 60 5.83 3.73 -5.06
C ILE A 60 4.53 3.02 -5.46
N PHE A 61 3.38 3.47 -4.97
CA PHE A 61 2.10 2.84 -5.31
C PHE A 61 1.74 2.98 -6.78
N ALA A 62 1.97 4.15 -7.39
CA ALA A 62 1.69 4.38 -8.79
C ALA A 62 2.51 3.45 -9.70
N LEU A 63 3.81 3.32 -9.41
CA LEU A 63 4.72 2.44 -10.15
C LEU A 63 4.36 0.97 -9.94
N TYR A 64 4.26 0.51 -8.69
CA TYR A 64 3.96 -0.89 -8.39
C TYR A 64 2.63 -1.33 -9.02
N LEU A 65 1.57 -0.52 -8.90
CA LEU A 65 0.28 -0.86 -9.51
C LEU A 65 0.35 -0.84 -11.04
N ALA A 66 1.20 0.01 -11.64
CA ALA A 66 1.42 0.00 -13.09
C ALA A 66 2.11 -1.30 -13.51
N MET A 67 3.17 -1.69 -12.81
CA MET A 67 3.88 -2.94 -13.07
C MET A 67 2.99 -4.16 -12.85
N LYS A 68 2.19 -4.20 -11.77
CA LYS A 68 1.24 -5.29 -11.49
C LYS A 68 0.15 -5.42 -12.55
N HIS A 69 -0.19 -4.33 -13.23
CA HIS A 69 -1.16 -4.35 -14.33
C HIS A 69 -0.57 -4.98 -15.60
N SER A 70 0.70 -4.68 -15.92
CA SER A 70 1.39 -5.24 -17.08
C SER A 70 1.92 -6.66 -16.84
N TYR A 71 2.38 -6.94 -15.61
CA TYR A 71 2.93 -8.22 -15.18
C TYR A 71 2.04 -8.82 -14.07
N PRO A 72 1.05 -9.67 -14.42
CA PRO A 72 0.15 -10.25 -13.44
C PRO A 72 0.88 -11.17 -12.44
N ASP A 73 2.04 -11.70 -12.81
CA ASP A 73 2.86 -12.59 -11.98
C ASP A 73 3.71 -11.84 -10.93
N LEU A 74 3.72 -10.51 -10.96
CA LEU A 74 4.41 -9.70 -9.96
C LEU A 74 3.86 -10.03 -8.56
N GLY A 75 4.74 -10.31 -7.59
CA GLY A 75 4.36 -10.66 -6.22
C GLY A 75 3.55 -9.57 -5.49
N LYS A 76 3.10 -9.87 -4.26
CA LYS A 76 2.35 -8.92 -3.42
C LYS A 76 3.26 -7.82 -2.86
N LEU A 77 2.79 -6.58 -2.80
CA LEU A 77 3.50 -5.48 -2.14
C LEU A 77 3.21 -5.49 -0.64
N ILE A 78 4.27 -5.57 0.16
CA ILE A 78 4.22 -5.39 1.61
C ILE A 78 4.87 -4.04 1.92
N TYR A 79 4.08 -3.10 2.46
CA TYR A 79 4.56 -1.77 2.82
C TYR A 79 4.53 -1.62 4.33
N CYS A 80 5.70 -1.40 4.93
CA CYS A 80 5.86 -1.26 6.37
C CYS A 80 6.08 0.21 6.74
N THR A 81 5.30 0.72 7.69
CA THR A 81 5.46 2.06 8.26
C THR A 81 5.85 1.97 9.73
N ARG A 82 6.43 3.05 10.28
CA ARG A 82 6.83 3.10 11.69
C ARG A 82 5.66 3.41 12.61
N THR A 83 4.74 4.25 12.15
CA THR A 83 3.62 4.75 12.97
C THR A 83 2.26 4.47 12.34
N ILE A 84 1.20 4.54 13.16
CA ILE A 84 -0.20 4.39 12.71
C ILE A 84 -0.64 5.62 11.89
N ALA A 85 -0.12 6.81 12.20
CA ALA A 85 -0.42 8.02 11.43
C ALA A 85 0.08 7.91 9.99
N GLU A 86 1.32 7.44 9.81
CA GLU A 86 1.87 7.13 8.48
C GLU A 86 1.05 6.05 7.77
N LEU A 87 0.63 5.00 8.49
CA LEU A 87 -0.20 3.93 7.91
C LEU A 87 -1.53 4.48 7.36
N LYS A 88 -2.22 5.32 8.14
CA LYS A 88 -3.47 5.97 7.73
C LYS A 88 -3.27 6.85 6.49
N GLN A 89 -2.21 7.68 6.51
CA GLN A 89 -1.87 8.52 5.37
C GLN A 89 -1.58 7.68 4.12
N CYS A 90 -0.84 6.58 4.25
CA CYS A 90 -0.56 5.67 3.13
C CYS A 90 -1.83 5.08 2.52
N MET A 91 -2.83 4.73 3.34
CA MET A 91 -4.11 4.24 2.82
C MET A 91 -4.92 5.28 2.10
N GLU A 92 -4.91 6.52 2.56
CA GLU A 92 -5.55 7.62 1.85
C GLU A 92 -4.89 7.85 0.49
N GLU A 93 -3.56 7.81 0.44
CA GLU A 93 -2.82 7.89 -0.83
C GLU A 93 -3.11 6.70 -1.75
N LEU A 94 -3.21 5.48 -1.21
CA LEU A 94 -3.57 4.30 -1.99
C LEU A 94 -4.98 4.44 -2.59
N LYS A 95 -5.97 4.84 -1.78
CA LYS A 95 -7.35 5.08 -2.25
C LYS A 95 -7.38 6.12 -3.36
N ARG A 96 -6.61 7.18 -3.19
CA ARG A 96 -6.41 8.22 -4.21
C ARG A 96 -5.85 7.62 -5.50
N VAL A 97 -4.70 6.94 -5.48
CA VAL A 97 -4.11 6.34 -6.67
C VAL A 97 -5.08 5.38 -7.36
N VAL A 98 -5.79 4.54 -6.59
CA VAL A 98 -6.79 3.61 -7.11
C VAL A 98 -7.95 4.33 -7.79
N ALA A 99 -8.51 5.37 -7.17
CA ALA A 99 -9.60 6.15 -7.77
C ALA A 99 -9.19 6.81 -9.09
N PHE A 100 -7.96 7.33 -9.17
CA PHE A 100 -7.42 7.91 -10.40
C PHE A 100 -7.20 6.86 -11.49
N ARG A 101 -6.72 5.67 -11.12
CA ARG A 101 -6.57 4.57 -12.08
C ARG A 101 -7.91 4.07 -12.59
N LYS A 102 -8.92 4.01 -11.73
CA LYS A 102 -10.28 3.63 -12.10
C LYS A 102 -10.87 4.60 -13.13
N SER A 103 -10.68 5.91 -12.95
CA SER A 103 -11.17 6.91 -13.90
C SER A 103 -10.40 6.93 -15.22
N LYS A 104 -9.10 6.58 -15.23
CA LYS A 104 -8.28 6.56 -16.46
C LYS A 104 -8.37 5.27 -17.26
N LEU A 105 -8.53 4.12 -16.61
CA LEU A 105 -8.47 2.81 -17.25
C LEU A 105 -9.85 2.24 -17.61
N GLU A 106 -10.94 2.77 -17.03
CA GLU A 106 -12.32 2.33 -17.29
C GLU A 106 -12.44 0.79 -17.34
N TYR A 107 -12.71 0.22 -18.52
CA TYR A 107 -12.89 -1.23 -18.76
C TYR A 107 -11.63 -2.06 -18.56
N ARG A 108 -10.44 -1.45 -18.62
CA ARG A 108 -9.14 -2.12 -18.42
C ARG A 108 -8.74 -2.17 -16.95
N TYR A 109 -9.50 -1.56 -16.05
CA TYR A 109 -9.16 -1.54 -14.63
C TYR A 109 -9.34 -2.92 -14.00
N ARG A 110 -8.31 -3.39 -13.29
CA ARG A 110 -8.36 -4.60 -12.47
C ARG A 110 -8.51 -4.20 -10.99
N SER A 111 -9.45 -4.83 -10.29
CA SER A 111 -9.67 -4.60 -8.87
C SER A 111 -8.43 -4.93 -8.05
N ILE A 112 -8.06 -4.02 -7.15
CA ILE A 112 -6.93 -4.16 -6.24
C ILE A 112 -7.48 -4.26 -4.82
N LEU A 113 -7.01 -5.25 -4.05
CA LEU A 113 -7.30 -5.37 -2.62
C LEU A 113 -6.14 -4.77 -1.83
N GLY A 114 -6.42 -3.72 -1.06
CA GLY A 114 -5.50 -3.13 -0.10
C GLY A 114 -5.95 -3.47 1.32
N VAL A 115 -5.05 -4.07 2.11
CA VAL A 115 -5.32 -4.41 3.51
C VAL A 115 -4.37 -3.63 4.40
N CYS A 116 -4.92 -3.02 5.45
CA CYS A 116 -4.11 -2.47 6.53
C CYS A 116 -4.23 -3.32 7.79
N LEU A 117 -3.08 -3.67 8.32
CA LEU A 117 -2.95 -4.36 9.59
C LEU A 117 -2.43 -3.37 10.62
N SER A 118 -3.10 -3.34 11.77
CA SER A 118 -2.68 -2.57 12.94
C SER A 118 -2.79 -3.45 14.18
N SER A 119 -2.48 -2.90 15.35
CA SER A 119 -2.60 -3.62 16.62
C SER A 119 -4.07 -3.98 16.92
N ARG A 120 -4.28 -5.01 17.76
CA ARG A 120 -5.62 -5.41 18.23
C ARG A 120 -6.40 -4.26 18.84
N ARG A 121 -5.72 -3.30 19.48
CA ARG A 121 -6.33 -2.10 20.08
C ARG A 121 -7.04 -1.22 19.06
N ASN A 122 -6.57 -1.21 17.81
CA ASN A 122 -7.13 -0.37 16.75
C ASN A 122 -8.17 -1.10 15.88
N LEU A 123 -8.35 -2.41 16.09
CA LEU A 123 -9.21 -3.28 15.27
C LEU A 123 -10.21 -4.08 16.11
N CYS A 124 -10.18 -3.96 17.44
CA CYS A 124 -11.12 -4.63 18.32
C CYS A 124 -12.50 -3.99 18.16
N ILE A 125 -13.52 -4.82 17.96
CA ILE A 125 -14.93 -4.39 17.84
C ILE A 125 -15.75 -4.72 19.09
N HIS A 126 -15.16 -5.46 20.03
CA HIS A 126 -15.89 -6.02 21.16
C HIS A 126 -16.15 -4.92 22.20
N PRO A 127 -17.42 -4.60 22.53
CA PRO A 127 -17.75 -3.44 23.35
C PRO A 127 -17.14 -3.53 24.76
N LYS A 128 -17.07 -4.72 25.37
CA LYS A 128 -16.45 -4.85 26.71
C LYS A 128 -14.94 -4.62 26.71
N ILE A 129 -14.27 -4.57 25.56
CA ILE A 129 -12.81 -4.40 25.48
C ILE A 129 -12.49 -2.99 24.96
N ASP A 130 -13.29 -2.50 24.01
CA ASP A 130 -13.16 -1.15 23.45
C ASP A 130 -13.53 -0.06 24.48
N CYS A 131 -14.46 -0.35 25.40
CA CYS A 131 -14.88 0.60 26.44
C CYS A 131 -13.94 0.68 27.65
N ILE A 132 -13.05 -0.30 27.87
CA ILE A 132 -12.16 -0.30 29.04
C ILE A 132 -10.86 0.37 28.62
N ASN A 133 -10.64 1.61 29.07
CA ASN A 133 -9.41 2.43 29.10
C ASN A 133 -8.27 2.10 28.09
N PRO A 134 -7.62 3.10 27.46
CA PRO A 134 -6.51 2.87 26.52
C PRO A 134 -5.30 2.11 27.10
N ASP A 135 -5.19 2.04 28.43
CA ASP A 135 -4.17 1.29 29.18
C ASP A 135 -4.51 -0.19 29.40
N THR A 136 -5.74 -0.60 29.09
CA THR A 136 -6.16 -2.00 29.25
C THR A 136 -5.47 -2.86 28.20
N ARG A 137 -4.80 -3.92 28.66
CA ARG A 137 -4.18 -4.90 27.77
C ARG A 137 -5.27 -5.65 27.02
N VAL A 138 -5.65 -5.13 25.85
CA VAL A 138 -6.55 -5.78 24.87
C VAL A 138 -6.09 -7.21 24.60
N ASP A 139 -4.78 -7.46 24.63
CA ASP A 139 -4.19 -8.78 24.44
C ASP A 139 -4.58 -9.78 25.54
N ILE A 140 -4.68 -9.35 26.81
CA ILE A 140 -5.02 -10.23 27.95
C ILE A 140 -6.53 -10.33 28.13
N SER A 141 -7.24 -9.20 28.00
CA SER A 141 -8.69 -9.16 28.16
C SER A 141 -9.41 -9.96 27.08
N SER A 142 -8.89 -9.99 25.84
CA SER A 142 -9.41 -10.87 24.77
C SER A 142 -9.29 -12.35 25.17
N PHE A 143 -8.16 -12.78 25.74
CA PHE A 143 -7.99 -14.17 26.19
C PHE A 143 -8.99 -14.53 27.30
N ASN A 144 -9.12 -13.69 28.33
CA ASN A 144 -9.99 -14.00 29.46
C ASN A 144 -11.49 -13.92 29.13
N SER A 145 -11.89 -13.07 28.18
CA SER A 145 -13.31 -12.98 27.77
C SER A 145 -13.70 -14.04 26.73
N ILE A 146 -12.76 -14.56 25.94
CA ILE A 146 -12.99 -15.70 25.04
C ILE A 146 -12.99 -17.02 25.80
N CYS A 147 -12.10 -17.21 26.78
CA CYS A 147 -12.02 -18.46 27.56
C CYS A 147 -13.18 -18.66 28.57
N ASN A 148 -14.00 -17.63 28.85
CA ASN A 148 -15.18 -17.75 29.72
C ASN A 148 -16.49 -17.95 28.94
N CYS A 149 -16.44 -18.12 27.62
CA CYS A 149 -17.58 -18.64 26.86
C CYS A 149 -17.53 -20.16 26.88
N GLU A 150 -18.63 -20.80 27.29
CA GLU A 150 -18.84 -22.27 27.24
C GLU A 150 -18.59 -22.90 25.85
N CYS A 151 -18.40 -22.10 24.78
CA CYS A 151 -18.05 -22.58 23.45
C CYS A 151 -16.62 -23.12 23.29
N CYS A 152 -15.69 -22.92 24.23
CA CYS A 152 -14.34 -23.50 24.17
C CYS A 152 -14.16 -24.78 25.00
N ILE A 153 -15.20 -25.22 25.73
CA ILE A 153 -15.21 -26.51 26.43
C ILE A 153 -16.40 -27.31 25.90
N ALA A 154 -16.31 -27.73 24.64
CA ALA A 154 -17.14 -28.80 24.09
C ALA A 154 -16.20 -29.83 23.46
N ASN A 155 -15.77 -30.77 24.31
CA ASN A 155 -15.57 -32.16 23.91
C ASN A 155 -16.84 -32.91 24.32
#